data_AF-A0A1W5D7E9-F1
#
_entry.id   AF-A0A1W5D7E9-F1
#
_cell.length_a   1.000
_cell.length_b   1.000
_cell.length_c   1.000
_cell.angle_alpha   90.00
_cell.angle_beta   90.00
_cell.angle_gamma   90.00
#
_symmetry.space_group_name_H-M   'P 1'
#
loop_
_entity.id
_entity.type
_entity.pdbx_description
1 polymer ?
#
loop_
_entity_poly.entity_id
_entity_poly.type
_entity_poly.pdbx_seq_one_letter_code
_entity_poly.pdbx_strand_id
1 'polypeptide(L)'
;MLFIAGANAGVLSGAMLNIVAHHPDWQGKIYGKFKAAAEAHSTNKDAPLVEQLDSIPLESWDMSFPSIDLCYKEAIRMWVAFPMGRLNDTPNPIPIPGTDEVSHPAASPAITPSMCTTMRSCTQTP
;
A
#
# COMPACT_ATOMS: atom_id res chain seq x y z
N MET A 1 -17.90 -0.60 -0.56
CA MET A 1 -16.51 -0.30 -0.15
C MET A 1 -16.11 -0.93 1.19
N LEU A 2 -17.04 -1.17 2.13
CA LEU A 2 -16.71 -1.71 3.47
C LEU A 2 -15.92 -3.03 3.46
N PHE A 3 -16.29 -3.98 2.58
CA PHE A 3 -15.61 -5.28 2.50
C PHE A 3 -14.15 -5.14 2.06
N ILE A 4 -13.91 -4.51 0.90
CA ILE A 4 -12.56 -4.37 0.31
C ILE A 4 -11.67 -3.52 1.21
N ALA A 5 -12.18 -2.39 1.73
CA ALA A 5 -11.42 -1.50 2.59
C ALA A 5 -11.06 -2.18 3.92
N GLY A 6 -12.04 -2.79 4.60
CA GLY A 6 -11.82 -3.45 5.88
C GLY A 6 -10.89 -4.66 5.77
N ALA A 7 -11.06 -5.50 4.73
CA ALA A 7 -10.21 -6.66 4.51
C ALA A 7 -8.75 -6.27 4.27
N ASN A 8 -8.50 -5.29 3.40
CA ASN A 8 -7.14 -4.91 3.03
C ASN A 8 -6.47 -4.06 4.12
N ALA A 9 -7.15 -3.02 4.60
CA ALA A 9 -6.60 -2.12 5.61
C ALA A 9 -6.41 -2.84 6.96
N GLY A 10 -7.35 -3.71 7.34
CA GLY A 10 -7.26 -4.48 8.58
C GLY A 10 -6.08 -5.44 8.60
N VAL A 11 -5.89 -6.22 7.53
CA VAL A 11 -4.76 -7.15 7.41
C VAL A 11 -3.43 -6.40 7.41
N LEU A 12 -3.31 -5.32 6.64
CA LEU A 12 -2.08 -4.52 6.59
C LEU A 12 -1.78 -3.83 7.93
N SER A 13 -2.79 -3.31 8.62
CA SER A 13 -2.60 -2.68 9.93
C SER A 13 -2.15 -3.70 10.98
N GLY A 14 -2.75 -4.90 10.98
CA GLY A 14 -2.32 -6.00 11.85
C GLY A 14 -0.88 -6.44 11.56
N ALA A 15 -0.52 -6.59 10.30
CA ALA A 15 0.86 -6.90 9.88
C ALA A 15 1.85 -5.81 10.33
N MET A 16 1.49 -4.53 10.15
CA MET A 16 2.33 -3.40 10.57
C MET A 16 2.53 -3.37 12.09
N LEU A 17 1.46 -3.54 12.87
CA LEU A 17 1.55 -3.63 14.33
C LEU A 17 2.44 -4.80 14.76
N ASN A 18 2.31 -5.95 14.11
CA ASN A 18 3.15 -7.11 14.38
C ASN A 18 4.63 -6.84 14.08
N ILE A 19 4.94 -6.22 12.94
CA ILE A 19 6.32 -5.85 12.58
C ILE A 19 6.89 -4.89 13.62
N VAL A 20 6.17 -3.82 13.94
CA VAL A 20 6.65 -2.81 14.90
C VAL A 20 6.83 -3.39 16.30
N ALA A 21 5.96 -4.31 16.74
CA ALA A 21 6.07 -4.98 18.04
C ALA A 21 7.34 -5.85 18.16
N HIS A 22 7.83 -6.42 17.05
CA HIS A 22 9.07 -7.22 17.03
C HIS A 22 10.34 -6.37 16.91
N HIS A 23 10.22 -5.06 16.64
CA HIS A 23 11.33 -4.13 16.47
C HIS A 23 11.19 -2.93 17.41
N PRO A 24 11.56 -3.06 18.70
CA PRO A 24 11.36 -2.02 19.70
C PRO A 24 12.05 -0.68 19.37
N ASP A 25 13.17 -0.71 18.66
CA ASP A 25 13.87 0.48 18.21
C ASP A 25 13.08 1.23 17.12
N TRP A 26 12.36 0.51 16.25
CA TRP A 26 11.45 1.10 15.26
C TRP A 26 10.21 1.66 15.94
N GLN A 27 9.65 0.94 16.90
CA GLN A 27 8.52 1.41 17.70
C GLN A 27 8.85 2.73 18.40
N GLY A 28 10.01 2.83 19.05
CA GLY A 28 10.45 4.06 19.70
C GLY A 28 10.59 5.23 18.73
N LYS A 29 11.20 5.00 17.56
CA LYS A 29 11.35 6.02 16.50
C LYS A 29 10.00 6.50 15.96
N ILE A 30 9.10 5.57 15.64
CA ILE A 30 7.75 5.86 15.11
C ILE A 30 6.94 6.64 16.15
N TYR A 31 6.95 6.16 17.40
CA TYR A 31 6.24 6.82 18.49
C TYR A 31 6.77 8.22 18.80
N GLY A 32 8.09 8.42 18.72
CA GLY A 32 8.71 9.74 18.83
C GLY A 32 8.22 10.72 17.76
N LYS A 33 8.05 10.26 16.51
CA LYS A 33 7.49 11.08 15.43
C LYS A 33 6.03 11.47 15.68
N PHE A 34 5.21 10.55 16.19
CA PHE A 34 3.83 10.86 16.57
C PHE A 34 3.75 11.92 17.65
N LYS A 35 4.61 11.84 18.68
CA LYS A 35 4.70 12.88 19.71
C LYS A 35 5.12 14.23 19.15
N ALA A 36 6.14 14.25 18.28
CA ALA A 36 6.61 15.49 17.67
C ALA A 36 5.53 16.16 16.79
N ALA A 37 4.79 15.37 16.01
CA ALA A 37 3.67 15.86 15.21
C ALA A 37 2.52 16.38 16.10
N ALA A 38 2.17 15.65 17.16
CA ALA A 38 1.18 16.10 18.14
C ALA A 38 1.62 17.40 18.81
N GLU A 39 2.87 17.53 19.25
CA GLU A 39 3.38 18.75 19.86
C GLU A 39 3.30 19.97 18.93
N ALA A 40 3.59 19.77 17.63
CA ALA A 40 3.57 20.82 16.62
C ALA A 40 2.16 21.31 16.26
N HIS A 41 1.15 20.44 16.30
CA HIS A 41 -0.20 20.75 15.79
C HIS A 41 -1.31 20.73 16.87
N SER A 42 -1.06 20.18 18.05
CA SER A 42 -2.09 20.04 19.09
C SER A 42 -2.53 21.39 19.64
N THR A 43 -3.85 21.56 19.64
CA THR A 43 -4.54 22.68 20.27
C THR A 43 -4.60 22.55 21.79
N ASN A 44 -4.56 21.32 22.31
CA ASN A 44 -4.53 21.03 23.75
C ASN A 44 -3.39 20.04 24.07
N LYS A 45 -2.29 20.57 24.61
CA LYS A 45 -1.08 19.77 24.91
C LYS A 45 -1.21 18.90 26.16
N ASP A 46 -2.22 19.16 26.99
CA ASP A 46 -2.46 18.39 28.21
C ASP A 46 -3.43 17.21 27.97
N ALA A 47 -4.05 17.14 26.79
CA ALA A 47 -4.93 16.04 26.41
C ALA A 47 -4.15 14.73 26.21
N PRO A 48 -4.80 13.55 26.31
CA PRO A 48 -4.22 12.28 25.88
C PRO A 48 -3.70 12.36 24.43
N LEU A 49 -2.58 11.69 24.13
CA LEU A 49 -1.95 11.74 22.80
C LEU A 49 -2.92 11.46 21.65
N VAL A 50 -3.86 10.52 21.83
CA VAL A 50 -4.87 10.20 20.82
C VAL A 50 -5.73 11.41 20.44
N GLU A 51 -6.14 12.22 21.42
CA GLU A 51 -6.91 13.45 21.21
C GLU A 51 -6.04 14.56 20.62
N GLN A 52 -4.74 14.59 20.98
CA GLN A 52 -3.80 15.53 20.37
C GLN A 52 -3.61 15.28 18.87
N LEU A 53 -3.60 14.00 18.45
CA LEU A 53 -3.44 13.61 17.05
C LEU A 53 -4.62 14.06 16.17
N ASP A 54 -5.83 14.21 16.75
CA ASP A 54 -7.01 14.70 16.02
C ASP A 54 -6.86 16.16 15.54
N SER A 55 -5.94 16.93 16.14
CA SER A 55 -5.66 18.31 15.73
C SER A 55 -4.72 18.40 14.51
N ILE A 56 -4.11 17.30 14.06
CA ILE A 56 -3.16 17.30 12.95
C ILE A 56 -3.89 17.49 11.61
N PRO A 57 -3.57 18.52 10.80
CA PRO A 57 -4.14 18.70 9.47
C PRO A 57 -3.78 17.55 8.52
N LEU A 58 -4.66 17.26 7.55
CA LEU A 58 -4.45 16.16 6.59
C LEU A 58 -3.13 16.26 5.81
N GLU A 59 -2.76 17.47 5.37
CA GLU A 59 -1.47 17.68 4.68
C GLU A 59 -0.27 17.35 5.57
N SER A 60 -0.37 17.64 6.87
CA SER A 60 0.66 17.29 7.84
C SER A 60 0.73 15.79 8.10
N TRP A 61 -0.40 15.07 8.02
CA TRP A 61 -0.42 13.61 8.07
C TRP A 61 0.38 12.98 6.93
N ASP A 62 0.21 13.47 5.70
CA ASP A 62 0.89 12.91 4.53
C ASP A 62 2.41 13.13 4.57
N MET A 63 2.86 14.25 5.13
CA MET A 63 4.27 14.64 5.12
C MET A 63 5.06 14.18 6.37
N SER A 64 4.41 13.97 7.52
CA SER A 64 5.10 13.76 8.80
C SER A 64 5.62 12.34 9.04
N PHE A 65 5.13 11.36 8.27
CA PHE A 65 5.37 9.93 8.60
C PHE A 65 6.00 9.09 7.46
N PRO A 66 7.09 9.53 6.82
CA PRO A 66 7.70 8.80 5.70
C PRO A 66 8.23 7.40 6.08
N SER A 67 8.60 7.20 7.35
CA SER A 67 9.02 5.88 7.84
C SER A 67 7.85 4.90 7.94
N ILE A 68 6.65 5.39 8.28
CA ILE A 68 5.44 4.57 8.35
C ILE A 68 5.00 4.19 6.93
N ASP A 69 5.05 5.14 6.00
CA ASP A 69 4.80 4.89 4.58
C ASP A 69 5.74 3.82 4.02
N LEU A 70 7.04 3.90 4.32
CA LEU A 70 8.00 2.86 3.91
C LEU A 70 7.66 1.49 4.49
N CYS A 71 7.32 1.42 5.79
CA CYS A 71 6.93 0.16 6.41
C CYS A 71 5.65 -0.41 5.80
N TYR A 72 4.65 0.42 5.48
CA TYR A 72 3.45 -0.04 4.78
C TYR A 72 3.76 -0.52 3.37
N LYS A 73 4.63 0.17 2.62
CA LYS A 73 5.07 -0.29 1.28
C LYS A 73 5.73 -1.66 1.35
N GLU A 74 6.58 -1.90 2.34
CA GLU A 74 7.19 -3.23 2.55
C GLU A 74 6.17 -4.27 3.03
N ALA A 75 5.26 -3.92 3.94
CA ALA A 75 4.19 -4.81 4.36
C ALA A 75 3.29 -5.22 3.18
N ILE A 76 2.91 -4.26 2.33
CA ILE A 76 2.18 -4.51 1.07
C ILE A 76 3.00 -5.43 0.17
N ARG A 77 4.29 -5.15 -0.04
CA ARG A 77 5.15 -6.00 -0.89
C ARG A 77 5.22 -7.45 -0.40
N MET A 78 5.20 -7.67 0.91
CA MET A 78 5.25 -9.01 1.50
C MET A 78 3.88 -9.72 1.52
N TRP A 79 2.80 -8.99 1.75
CA TRP A 79 1.47 -9.56 2.02
C TRP A 79 0.51 -9.51 0.83
N VAL A 80 0.77 -8.65 -0.17
CA VAL A 80 -0.07 -8.58 -1.36
C VAL A 80 0.25 -9.75 -2.29
N ALA A 81 -0.52 -10.82 -2.10
CA ALA A 81 -0.72 -11.89 -3.07
C ALA A 81 -2.12 -11.79 -3.69
N PHE A 82 -2.47 -10.63 -4.27
CA PHE A 82 -3.69 -10.52 -5.04
C PHE A 82 -3.46 -11.06 -6.45
N PRO A 83 -4.26 -12.04 -6.92
CA PRO A 83 -4.29 -12.36 -8.34
C PRO A 83 -4.84 -11.15 -9.07
N MET A 84 -3.96 -10.38 -9.72
CA MET A 84 -4.39 -9.31 -10.60
C MET A 84 -4.77 -9.94 -11.94
N GLY A 85 -5.99 -9.77 -12.42
CA GLY A 85 -6.39 -10.25 -13.75
C GLY A 85 -6.43 -9.11 -14.76
N ARG A 86 -6.10 -9.37 -16.02
CA ARG A 86 -6.45 -8.50 -17.15
C ARG A 86 -7.23 -9.33 -18.16
N LEU A 87 -8.41 -8.86 -18.53
CA LEU A 87 -9.21 -9.47 -19.59
C LEU A 87 -8.70 -8.99 -20.95
N ASN A 88 -8.48 -9.91 -21.89
CA ASN A 88 -8.38 -9.56 -23.30
C ASN A 88 -9.81 -9.31 -23.84
N ASP A 89 -10.19 -8.05 -23.95
CA ASP A 89 -11.48 -7.60 -24.49
C ASP A 89 -11.43 -7.35 -26.01
N THR A 90 -10.28 -7.58 -26.64
CA THR A 90 -10.13 -7.45 -28.08
C THR A 90 -10.56 -8.74 -28.80
N PRO A 91 -10.97 -8.66 -30.08
CA PRO A 91 -11.31 -9.86 -30.86
C PRO A 91 -10.06 -10.65 -31.30
N ASN A 92 -8.85 -10.15 -31.02
CA ASN A 92 -7.60 -10.73 -31.50
C ASN A 92 -6.77 -11.32 -30.35
N PRO A 93 -6.00 -12.38 -30.60
CA PRO A 93 -5.01 -12.85 -29.64
C PRO A 93 -3.93 -11.79 -29.39
N ILE A 94 -3.57 -11.54 -28.13
CA ILE A 94 -2.52 -10.59 -27.73
C ILE A 94 -1.26 -11.37 -27.33
N PRO A 95 -0.12 -11.23 -28.05
CA PRO A 95 1.13 -11.86 -27.65
C PRO A 95 1.67 -11.23 -26.36
N ILE A 96 2.17 -12.05 -25.43
CA ILE A 96 2.78 -11.58 -24.18
C ILE A 96 4.24 -11.23 -24.46
N PRO A 97 4.69 -9.98 -24.23
CA PRO A 97 6.06 -9.59 -24.54
C PRO A 97 7.10 -10.44 -23.80
N GLY A 98 8.15 -10.87 -24.51
CA GLY A 98 9.24 -11.65 -23.92
C GLY A 98 8.90 -13.11 -23.59
N THR A 99 7.74 -13.62 -24.03
CA THR A 99 7.39 -15.05 -23.98
C THR A 99 6.83 -15.51 -25.33
N ASP A 100 6.69 -16.83 -25.50
CA ASP A 100 5.98 -17.44 -26.65
C ASP A 100 4.47 -17.63 -26.37
N GLU A 101 3.95 -16.99 -25.32
CA GLU A 101 2.57 -17.13 -24.87
C GLU A 101 1.65 -16.07 -25.52
N VAL A 102 0.39 -16.45 -25.72
CA VAL A 102 -0.63 -15.57 -26.32
C VAL A 102 -1.90 -15.59 -25.48
N SER A 103 -2.43 -14.41 -25.17
CA SER A 103 -3.73 -14.24 -24.51
C SER A 103 -4.84 -14.22 -25.56
N HIS A 104 -5.68 -15.25 -25.57
CA HIS A 104 -6.81 -15.34 -26.51
C HIS A 104 -7.95 -14.35 -26.15
N PRO A 105 -8.82 -13.99 -27.11
CA PRO A 105 -10.02 -13.20 -26.82
C PRO A 105 -10.82 -13.79 -25.65
N ALA A 106 -11.29 -12.92 -24.75
CA ALA A 106 -11.97 -13.27 -23.50
C ALA A 106 -11.15 -14.06 -22.46
N ALA A 107 -9.85 -14.29 -22.69
CA ALA A 107 -8.97 -14.85 -21.67
C ALA A 107 -8.65 -13.79 -20.60
N SER A 108 -8.58 -14.23 -19.33
CA SER A 108 -8.19 -13.39 -18.20
C SER A 108 -6.97 -14.00 -17.49
N PRO A 109 -5.76 -13.87 -18.05
CA PRO A 109 -4.54 -14.37 -17.40
C PRO A 109 -4.32 -13.72 -16.04
N ALA A 110 -3.87 -14.53 -15.08
CA ALA A 110 -3.41 -14.05 -13.79
C ALA A 110 -2.04 -13.36 -13.94
N ILE A 111 -1.94 -12.15 -13.43
CA ILE A 111 -0.76 -11.30 -13.40
C ILE A 111 -0.18 -11.40 -12.00
N THR A 112 0.94 -12.09 -11.91
CA THR A 112 1.81 -12.01 -10.74
C THR A 112 2.63 -10.71 -10.81
N PRO A 113 3.11 -10.17 -9.67
CA PRO A 113 3.95 -8.98 -9.68
C PRO A 113 5.17 -9.05 -10.61
N SER A 114 5.71 -10.26 -10.87
CA SER A 114 6.78 -10.50 -11.85
C SER A 114 6.32 -10.31 -13.31
N MET A 115 5.05 -10.59 -13.63
CA MET A 115 4.44 -10.36 -14.95
C MET A 115 3.98 -8.90 -15.16
N CYS A 116 3.79 -8.14 -14.08
CA CYS A 116 3.30 -6.75 -14.13
C CYS A 116 4.29 -5.78 -14.78
N THR A 117 5.60 -6.04 -14.67
CA THR A 117 6.66 -5.29 -15.37
C THR A 117 6.56 -5.47 -16.88
N THR A 118 6.20 -6.66 -17.34
CA THR A 118 6.13 -7.05 -18.75
C THR A 118 4.91 -6.45 -19.46
N MET A 119 3.75 -6.36 -18.79
CA MET A 119 2.52 -5.87 -19.42
C MET A 119 2.37 -4.34 -19.45
N ARG A 120 3.17 -3.56 -18.71
CA ARG A 120 3.16 -2.08 -18.82
C ARG A 120 3.61 -1.58 -20.18
N SER A 121 4.40 -2.36 -20.93
CA SER A 121 4.85 -1.96 -22.27
C SER A 121 3.73 -2.05 -23.31
N CYS A 122 2.62 -2.75 -23.03
CA CYS A 122 1.51 -2.89 -23.97
C CYS A 122 0.57 -1.68 -24.01
N THR A 123 0.60 -0.81 -23.00
CA THR A 123 -0.22 0.42 -22.95
C THR A 123 0.50 1.67 -23.47
N GLN A 124 1.76 1.56 -23.90
CA GLN A 124 2.47 2.64 -24.57
C GLN A 124 2.63 2.31 -26.06
N THR A 125 1.58 2.59 -26.81
CA THR A 125 1.71 3.00 -28.22
C THR A 125 1.37 4.49 -28.30
N PRO A 126 2.08 5.28 -29.13
CA PRO A 126 1.77 6.70 -29.36
C PRO A 126 0.37 6.92 -29.92
#